data_AF-A0A3D9R2K1-F1
#
_entry.id   AF-A0A3D9R2K1-F1
#
_cell.length_a   1.000
_cell.length_b   1.000
_cell.length_c   1.000
_cell.angle_alpha   90.00
_cell.angle_beta   90.00
_cell.angle_gamma   90.00
#
_symmetry.space_group_name_H-M   'P 1'
#
loop_
_entity.id
_entity.type
_entity.pdbx_description
1 polymer ?
#
loop_
_entity_poly.entity_id
_entity_poly.type
_entity_poly.pdbx_seq_one_letter_code
_entity_poly.pdbx_strand_id
1 'polypeptide(L)'
;MVLVMIVMFASQGLSGVSIYYAEYVLGDKDLVGTLTMVSFLPLLVGMAFLGWVLALGGYVGDQATQSAEAISSTKLLFIYIPFVLVILQLVLLMFYKLDREYPAIMKELNARAEK
;
A
#
# COMPACT_ATOMS: atom_id res chain seq x y z
N MET A 1 16.00 9.93 13.20
CA MET A 1 15.42 10.80 12.15
C MET A 1 15.78 10.34 10.74
N VAL A 2 17.06 10.07 10.43
CA VAL A 2 17.48 9.58 9.11
C VAL A 2 16.76 8.29 8.65
N LEU A 3 16.59 7.31 9.54
CA LEU A 3 15.87 6.06 9.22
C LEU A 3 14.42 6.32 8.77
N VAL A 4 13.70 7.21 9.46
CA VAL A 4 12.31 7.56 9.14
C VAL A 4 12.25 8.25 7.77
N MET A 5 13.21 9.12 7.46
CA MET A 5 13.28 9.79 6.17
C MET A 5 13.54 8.80 5.03
N ILE A 6 14.43 7.82 5.22
CA ILE A 6 14.70 6.79 4.22
C ILE A 6 13.44 5.96 3.93
N VAL A 7 12.73 5.55 4.98
CA VAL A 7 11.48 4.78 4.84
C VAL A 7 10.40 5.60 4.11
N MET A 8 10.24 6.86 4.48
CA MET A 8 9.29 7.74 3.80
C MET A 8 9.68 7.98 2.34
N PHE A 9 10.96 8.22 2.06
CA PHE A 9 11.45 8.42 0.69
C PHE A 9 11.24 7.17 -0.18
N ALA A 10 11.56 5.99 0.34
CA ALA A 10 11.30 4.73 -0.35
C ALA A 10 9.80 4.53 -0.62
N SER A 11 8.93 4.85 0.34
CA SER A 11 7.48 4.75 0.20
C SER A 11 6.93 5.69 -0.88
N GLN A 12 7.45 6.93 -0.96
CA GLN A 12 7.04 7.88 -1.99
C GLN A 12 7.53 7.48 -3.38
N GLY A 13 8.70 6.83 -3.48
CA GLY A 13 9.27 6.30 -4.72
C GLY A 13 8.37 5.29 -5.44
N LEU A 14 7.50 4.57 -4.71
CA LEU A 14 6.53 3.64 -5.31
C LEU A 14 5.52 4.35 -6.23
N SER A 15 5.31 5.67 -6.08
CA SER A 15 4.43 6.45 -6.97
C SER A 15 4.90 6.44 -8.42
N GLY A 16 6.20 6.20 -8.66
CA GLY A 16 6.78 6.08 -10.00
C GLY A 16 6.31 4.84 -10.77
N VAL A 17 5.80 3.81 -10.09
CA VAL A 17 5.31 2.57 -10.71
C VAL A 17 4.11 2.86 -11.62
N SER A 18 3.18 3.72 -11.20
CA SER A 18 2.00 4.08 -11.99
C SER A 18 2.37 4.84 -13.27
N ILE A 19 3.41 5.69 -13.22
CA ILE A 19 3.95 6.39 -14.39
C ILE A 19 4.55 5.40 -15.37
N TYR A 20 5.42 4.53 -14.86
CA TYR A 20 6.08 3.51 -15.67
C TYR A 20 5.06 2.58 -16.33
N TYR A 21 4.07 2.10 -15.57
CA TYR A 21 3.08 1.17 -16.07
C TYR A 21 2.15 1.82 -17.11
N ALA A 22 1.71 3.06 -16.90
CA ALA A 22 0.92 3.80 -17.88
C ALA A 22 1.68 4.03 -19.19
N GLU A 23 2.93 4.52 -19.11
CA GLU A 23 3.70 4.90 -20.29
C GLU A 23 4.29 3.69 -21.04
N TYR A 24 4.89 2.74 -20.33
CA TYR A 24 5.69 1.67 -20.95
C TYR A 24 4.94 0.34 -21.09
N VAL A 25 3.92 0.08 -20.27
CA VAL A 25 3.15 -1.17 -20.33
C VAL A 25 1.83 -0.95 -21.06
N LEU A 26 1.05 0.07 -20.68
CA LEU A 26 -0.26 0.37 -21.27
C LEU A 26 -0.18 1.25 -22.53
N GLY A 27 0.91 2.02 -22.69
CA GLY A 27 1.12 2.90 -23.84
C GLY A 27 0.24 4.15 -23.84
N ASP A 28 -0.37 4.50 -22.70
CA ASP A 28 -1.28 5.63 -22.55
C ASP A 28 -0.92 6.44 -21.30
N LYS A 29 -0.36 7.64 -21.54
CA LYS A 29 0.09 8.56 -20.48
C LYS A 29 -1.08 9.18 -19.71
N ASP A 30 -2.27 9.23 -20.28
CA ASP A 30 -3.43 9.83 -19.62
C ASP A 30 -3.96 8.94 -18.49
N LEU A 31 -3.56 7.67 -18.45
CA LEU A 31 -3.91 6.72 -17.39
C LEU A 31 -3.13 6.90 -16.09
N VAL A 32 -2.06 7.71 -16.07
CA VAL A 32 -1.24 7.94 -14.86
C VAL A 32 -2.11 8.42 -13.70
N GLY A 33 -3.01 9.37 -13.97
CA GLY A 33 -3.92 9.94 -12.96
C GLY A 33 -4.85 8.87 -12.39
N THR A 34 -5.48 8.08 -13.26
CA THR A 34 -6.41 7.02 -12.87
C THR A 34 -5.72 5.91 -12.07
N LEU A 35 -4.57 5.41 -12.53
CA LEU A 35 -3.81 4.37 -11.83
C LEU A 35 -3.36 4.83 -10.44
N THR A 36 -2.95 6.10 -10.34
CA THR A 36 -2.57 6.71 -9.06
C THR A 36 -3.78 6.77 -8.11
N MET A 37 -4.95 7.23 -8.59
CA MET A 37 -6.17 7.26 -7.77
C MET A 37 -6.61 5.87 -7.30
N VAL A 38 -6.58 4.87 -8.19
CA VAL A 38 -6.94 3.48 -7.84
C VAL A 38 -5.99 2.94 -6.77
N SER A 39 -4.69 3.27 -6.86
CA SER A 39 -3.69 2.85 -5.87
C SER A 39 -3.93 3.44 -4.47
N PHE A 40 -4.60 4.58 -4.37
CA PHE A 40 -4.97 5.19 -3.09
C PHE A 40 -6.29 4.65 -2.50
N LEU A 41 -7.11 3.93 -3.26
CA LEU A 41 -8.39 3.42 -2.74
C LEU A 41 -8.25 2.61 -1.45
N PRO A 42 -7.29 1.66 -1.32
CA PRO A 42 -7.13 0.92 -0.06
C PRO A 42 -6.81 1.82 1.13
N LEU A 43 -6.01 2.87 0.91
CA LEU A 43 -5.68 3.86 1.95
C LEU A 43 -6.94 4.64 2.37
N LEU A 44 -7.70 5.14 1.40
CA LEU A 44 -8.92 5.91 1.65
C LEU A 44 -9.95 5.07 2.43
N VAL A 45 -10.10 3.81 2.04
CA VAL A 45 -10.96 2.85 2.73
C VAL A 45 -10.49 2.65 4.17
N GLY A 46 -9.19 2.41 4.39
CA GLY A 46 -8.63 2.27 5.74
C GLY A 46 -8.84 3.50 6.61
N MET A 47 -8.64 4.70 6.06
CA MET A 47 -8.87 5.96 6.77
C MET A 47 -10.34 6.17 7.13
N ALA A 48 -11.27 5.82 6.24
CA ALA A 48 -12.70 5.92 6.51
C ALA A 48 -13.12 5.02 7.68
N PHE A 49 -12.61 3.78 7.74
CA PHE A 49 -12.92 2.84 8.82
C PHE A 49 -12.23 3.18 10.14
N LEU A 50 -11.06 3.83 10.11
CA LEU A 50 -10.29 4.19 11.30
C LEU A 50 -11.15 4.95 12.33
N GLY A 51 -11.85 5.99 11.88
CA GLY A 51 -12.67 6.83 12.77
C GLY A 51 -13.79 6.05 13.46
N TRP A 52 -14.49 5.19 12.71
CA TRP A 52 -15.57 4.38 13.27
C TRP A 52 -15.07 3.35 14.29
N VAL A 53 -13.97 2.66 14.00
CA VAL A 53 -13.42 1.65 14.91
C VAL A 53 -12.89 2.30 16.20
N LEU A 54 -12.24 3.47 16.11
CA LEU A 54 -11.81 4.22 17.29
C LEU A 54 -12.99 4.74 18.12
N ALA A 55 -14.04 5.25 17.46
CA ALA A 55 -15.24 5.73 18.13
C ALA A 55 -15.99 4.59 18.84
N LEU A 56 -16.13 3.43 18.20
CA LEU A 56 -16.71 2.23 18.81
C LEU A 56 -15.89 1.73 20.01
N GLY A 57 -14.57 1.90 19.95
CA GLY A 57 -13.67 1.61 21.08
C GLY A 57 -13.76 2.62 22.22
N GLY A 58 -14.47 3.74 22.05
CA GLY A 58 -14.54 4.81 23.05
C GLY A 58 -13.25 5.63 23.16
N TYR A 59 -12.46 5.71 22.08
CA TYR A 59 -11.21 6.48 22.07
C TYR A 59 -11.46 7.99 22.23
N VAL A 60 -10.75 8.63 23.17
CA VAL A 60 -10.83 10.08 23.43
C VAL A 60 -9.43 10.68 23.51
N GLY A 61 -9.00 11.42 22.48
CA GLY A 61 -7.59 11.84 22.34
C GLY A 61 -7.00 12.71 23.46
N ASP A 62 -7.83 13.40 24.26
CA ASP A 62 -7.40 14.32 25.32
C ASP A 62 -7.49 13.71 26.74
N GLN A 63 -7.82 12.42 26.86
CA GLN A 63 -7.82 11.74 28.15
C GLN A 63 -6.41 11.30 28.54
N ALA A 64 -5.99 11.66 29.75
CA ALA A 64 -4.72 11.24 30.35
C ALA A 64 -4.57 9.70 30.46
N THR A 65 -5.68 8.97 30.49
CA THR A 65 -5.69 7.50 30.48
C THR A 65 -6.88 7.02 29.65
N GLN A 66 -6.61 6.18 28.65
CA GLN A 66 -7.64 5.59 27.80
C GLN A 66 -8.28 4.36 28.47
N SER A 67 -9.53 4.07 28.11
CA SER A 67 -10.20 2.84 28.52
C SER A 67 -9.52 1.59 27.95
N ALA A 68 -9.77 0.43 28.57
CA ALA A 68 -9.22 -0.84 28.08
C ALA A 68 -9.76 -1.18 26.67
N GLU A 69 -11.01 -0.82 26.39
CA GLU A 69 -11.69 -1.00 25.11
C GLU A 69 -11.08 -0.11 24.02
N ALA A 70 -10.71 1.13 24.34
CA ALA A 70 -10.05 2.05 23.42
C ALA A 70 -8.64 1.56 23.06
N ILE A 71 -7.91 1.06 24.05
CA ILE A 71 -6.60 0.43 23.85
C ILE A 71 -6.74 -0.82 22.97
N SER A 72 -7.75 -1.67 23.21
CA SER A 72 -8.01 -2.87 22.40
C SER A 72 -8.29 -2.49 20.93
N SER A 73 -9.13 -1.49 20.70
CA SER A 73 -9.49 -1.02 19.36
C SER A 73 -8.30 -0.42 18.61
N THR A 74 -7.43 0.30 19.32
CA THR A 74 -6.17 0.81 18.76
C THR A 74 -5.24 -0.33 18.35
N LYS A 75 -5.09 -1.35 19.21
CA LYS A 75 -4.30 -2.55 18.88
C LYS A 75 -4.89 -3.31 17.68
N LEU A 76 -6.21 -3.37 17.57
CA LEU A 76 -6.89 -3.97 16.41
C LEU A 76 -6.48 -3.28 15.10
N LEU A 77 -6.59 -1.95 15.05
CA LEU A 77 -6.31 -1.17 13.85
C LEU A 77 -4.84 -1.16 13.43
N PHE A 78 -3.92 -1.07 14.39
CA PHE A 78 -2.50 -0.82 14.08
C PHE A 78 -1.61 -2.06 14.22
N ILE A 79 -2.08 -3.13 14.87
CA ILE A 79 -1.30 -4.35 15.05
C ILE A 79 -1.99 -5.52 14.35
N TYR A 80 -3.19 -5.89 14.79
CA TYR A 80 -3.80 -7.15 14.35
C TYR A 80 -4.25 -7.12 12.88
N ILE A 81 -4.94 -6.06 12.43
CA ILE A 81 -5.37 -5.93 11.03
C ILE A 81 -4.16 -5.89 10.08
N PRO A 82 -3.15 -5.00 10.27
CA PRO A 82 -1.98 -4.97 9.40
C PRO A 82 -1.21 -6.29 9.39
N PHE A 83 -1.07 -6.95 10.54
CA PHE A 83 -0.39 -8.24 10.63
C PHE A 83 -1.09 -9.33 9.80
N VAL A 84 -2.42 -9.42 9.88
CA VAL A 84 -3.22 -10.36 9.08
C VAL A 84 -3.11 -10.04 7.58
N LEU A 85 -3.16 -8.76 7.20
CA LEU A 85 -3.01 -8.35 5.81
C LEU A 85 -1.63 -8.70 5.25
N VAL A 86 -0.57 -8.54 6.04
CA VAL A 86 0.79 -8.94 5.66
C VAL A 86 0.88 -10.46 5.49
N ILE A 87 0.32 -11.25 6.41
CA ILE A 87 0.29 -12.72 6.26
C ILE A 87 -0.45 -13.11 4.98
N LEU A 88 -1.63 -12.53 4.74
CA LEU A 88 -2.42 -12.79 3.54
C LEU A 88 -1.65 -12.42 2.28
N GLN A 89 -0.96 -11.27 2.27
CA GLN A 89 -0.09 -10.86 1.17
C GLN A 89 1.03 -11.88 0.93
N LEU A 90 1.71 -12.34 1.98
CA LEU A 90 2.77 -13.34 1.86
C LEU A 90 2.24 -14.65 1.27
N VAL A 91 1.07 -15.12 1.74
CA VAL A 91 0.43 -16.32 1.20
C VAL A 91 0.09 -16.13 -0.29
N LEU A 92 -0.43 -14.97 -0.70
CA LEU A 92 -0.69 -14.68 -2.10
C LEU A 92 0.60 -14.67 -2.95
N LEU A 93 1.68 -14.12 -2.41
CA LEU A 93 2.99 -14.12 -3.08
C LEU A 93 3.54 -15.54 -3.30
N MET A 94 3.25 -16.50 -2.41
CA MET A 94 3.65 -17.90 -2.61
C MET A 94 3.05 -18.54 -3.87
N PHE A 95 1.90 -18.04 -4.34
CA PHE A 95 1.26 -18.52 -5.57
C PHE A 95 1.51 -17.62 -6.78
N TYR A 96 2.28 -16.54 -6.59
CA TYR A 96 2.48 -15.54 -7.63
C TYR A 96 3.54 -16.02 -8.63
N LYS A 97 3.18 -16.05 -9.92
CA LYS A 97 4.00 -16.66 -10.99
C LYS A 97 5.08 -15.72 -11.54
N LEU A 98 5.40 -14.66 -10.82
CA LEU A 98 6.24 -13.57 -11.32
C LEU A 98 7.64 -14.05 -11.71
N ASP A 99 8.27 -14.93 -10.91
CA ASP A 99 9.61 -15.45 -11.20
C ASP A 99 9.72 -16.11 -12.58
N ARG A 100 8.64 -16.75 -13.02
CA ARG A 100 8.59 -17.42 -14.33
C ARG A 100 8.39 -16.43 -15.48
N GLU A 101 7.68 -15.33 -15.23
CA GLU A 101 7.32 -14.34 -16.26
C GLU A 101 8.38 -13.22 -16.36
N TYR A 102 9.16 -12.99 -15.30
CA TYR A 102 10.17 -11.94 -15.22
C TYR A 102 11.18 -11.94 -16.39
N PRO A 103 11.76 -13.09 -16.82
CA PRO A 103 12.69 -13.11 -17.95
C PRO A 103 12.06 -12.66 -19.27
N ALA A 104 10.78 -13.00 -19.49
CA ALA A 104 10.05 -12.62 -20.70
C ALA A 104 9.76 -11.11 -20.71
N ILE A 105 9.34 -10.56 -19.57
CA ILE A 105 9.10 -9.11 -19.39
C ILE A 105 10.40 -8.34 -19.68
N MET A 106 11.52 -8.72 -19.09
CA MET A 106 12.81 -8.05 -19.33
C MET A 106 13.26 -8.09 -20.78
N LYS A 107 13.04 -9.22 -21.47
CA LYS A 107 13.35 -9.35 -22.90
C LYS A 107 12.51 -8.39 -23.74
N GLU A 108 11.22 -8.30 -23.46
CA GLU A 108 10.31 -7.40 -24.16
C GLU A 108 10.65 -5.93 -23.92
N LEU A 109 10.97 -5.57 -22.68
CA LEU A 109 11.34 -4.20 -22.30
C LEU A 109 12.62 -3.73 -23.03
N ASN A 110 13.66 -4.56 -23.07
CA ASN A 110 14.90 -4.21 -23.78
C ASN A 110 14.67 -4.03 -25.29
N ALA A 111 13.85 -4.88 -25.91
CA ALA A 111 13.52 -4.76 -27.33
C ALA A 111 12.71 -3.49 -27.66
N ARG A 112 11.94 -2.96 -26.69
CA ARG A 112 11.25 -1.66 -26.83
C ARG A 112 12.22 -0.48 -26.66
N ALA A 113 13.26 -0.61 -25.83
CA ALA A 113 14.23 0.45 -25.56
C ALA A 113 15.26 0.67 -26.69
N GLU A 114 15.46 -0.33 -27.57
CA GLU A 114 16.35 -0.24 -28.74
C GLU A 114 15.69 0.38 -29.99
N LYS A 115 14.39 0.72 -29.93
CA LYS A 115 13.64 1.41 -31.00
C LYS A 115 13.55 2.90 -30.74
#